data_AF-A0A8S3SDY6-F1
#
_entry.id   AF-A0A8S3SDY6-F1
#
_cell.length_a   1.000
_cell.length_b   1.000
_cell.length_c   1.000
_cell.angle_alpha   90.00
_cell.angle_beta   90.00
_cell.angle_gamma   90.00
#
_symmetry.space_group_name_H-M   'P 1'
#
loop_
_entity.id
_entity.type
_entity.pdbx_description
1 polymer ?
#
loop_
_entity_poly.entity_id
_entity_poly.type
_entity_poly.pdbx_seq_one_letter_code
_entity_poly.pdbx_strand_id
1 'polypeptide(L)'
;MTIQRIERLLIVLLHYDVCIGNPDEELQKLCSGKMGYVETGYGAYRGDCVYQSTIRTISCMLLTDRWKPRCKNCIIYRKTIKKQESREKHKSPASSKNWLTSRKGNSRLTDCEKFEKIKQLKNYSSDLESQVAALKKKVKKSIRTDGILISENNSTKDMVNLMTSCENIVD
;
A
#
# COMPACT_ATOMS: atom_id res chain seq x y z
N MET A 1 36.30 5.94 41.13
CA MET A 1 34.90 6.12 40.60
C MET A 1 34.71 5.75 39.13
N THR A 2 35.78 5.62 38.33
CA THR A 2 35.70 5.36 36.87
C THR A 2 35.46 3.88 36.53
N ILE A 3 36.10 2.95 37.25
CA ILE A 3 36.01 1.50 36.99
C ILE A 3 34.58 0.97 37.16
N GLN A 4 33.93 1.27 38.29
CA GLN A 4 32.55 0.86 38.55
C GLN A 4 31.53 1.38 37.52
N ARG A 5 31.79 2.55 36.91
CA ARG A 5 30.93 3.08 35.84
C ARG A 5 31.10 2.32 34.53
N ILE A 6 32.34 1.92 34.21
CA ILE A 6 32.64 1.11 33.03
C ILE A 6 32.02 -0.29 33.18
N GLU A 7 32.16 -0.92 34.34
CA GLU A 7 31.56 -2.23 34.62
C GLU A 7 30.04 -2.23 34.45
N ARG A 8 29.36 -1.20 35.00
CA ARG A 8 27.91 -1.04 34.82
C ARG A 8 27.52 -0.87 33.35
N LEU A 9 28.29 -0.09 32.60
CA LEU A 9 28.05 0.09 31.16
C LEU A 9 28.22 -1.23 30.40
N LEU A 10 29.27 -2.00 30.70
CA LEU A 10 29.52 -3.29 30.08
C LEU A 10 28.38 -4.28 30.37
N ILE A 11 27.89 -4.34 31.61
CA ILE A 11 26.75 -5.19 31.99
C ILE A 11 25.50 -4.81 31.18
N VAL A 12 25.22 -3.53 31.02
CA VAL A 12 24.08 -3.05 30.20
C VAL A 12 24.26 -3.44 28.74
N LEU A 13 25.46 -3.30 28.18
CA LEU A 13 25.76 -3.67 26.79
C LEU A 13 25.58 -5.17 26.52
N LEU A 14 25.74 -6.05 27.52
CA LEU A 14 25.48 -7.48 27.38
C LEU A 14 24.02 -7.81 27.05
N HIS A 15 23.07 -6.88 27.23
CA HIS A 15 21.66 -7.08 26.92
C HIS A 15 21.27 -6.64 25.51
N TYR A 16 22.20 -6.02 24.79
CA TYR A 16 22.00 -5.56 23.43
C TYR A 16 22.78 -6.42 22.44
N ASP A 17 22.19 -6.58 21.26
CA ASP A 17 22.85 -7.13 20.09
C ASP A 17 22.96 -6.06 19.01
N VAL A 18 23.84 -6.29 18.04
CA VAL A 18 23.86 -5.50 16.81
C VAL A 18 22.66 -5.86 15.95
N CYS A 19 21.95 -4.83 15.50
CA CYS A 19 20.88 -4.92 14.51
C CYS A 19 21.46 -5.52 13.23
N ILE A 20 20.85 -6.57 12.69
CA ILE A 20 21.35 -7.25 11.49
C ILE A 20 20.99 -6.51 10.19
N GLY A 21 20.25 -5.39 10.27
CA GLY A 21 19.69 -4.73 9.09
C GLY A 21 18.70 -5.64 8.34
N ASN A 22 18.70 -5.57 7.02
CA ASN A 22 17.91 -6.42 6.14
C ASN A 22 18.84 -7.18 5.18
N PRO A 23 19.17 -8.44 5.47
CA PRO A 23 20.08 -9.26 4.66
C PRO A 23 19.41 -9.83 3.40
N ASP A 24 18.28 -9.26 2.98
CA ASP A 24 17.55 -9.69 1.79
C ASP A 24 18.33 -9.27 0.53
N GLU A 25 19.17 -10.16 -0.01
CA GLU A 25 20.04 -9.89 -1.16
C GLU A 25 19.25 -9.44 -2.40
N GLU A 26 18.08 -10.02 -2.62
CA GLU A 26 17.19 -9.71 -3.73
C GLU A 26 16.67 -8.26 -3.70
N LEU A 27 16.66 -7.64 -2.52
CA LEU A 27 16.16 -6.29 -2.28
C LEU A 27 17.26 -5.22 -2.38
N GLN A 28 18.54 -5.60 -2.46
CA GLN A 28 19.65 -4.64 -2.41
C GLN A 28 19.63 -3.64 -3.57
N LYS A 29 19.26 -4.11 -4.77
CA LYS A 29 19.09 -3.27 -5.97
C LYS A 29 18.04 -2.17 -5.82
N LEU A 30 17.11 -2.34 -4.87
CA LEU A 30 16.03 -1.40 -4.59
C LEU A 30 16.38 -0.40 -3.48
N CYS A 31 17.53 -0.58 -2.83
CA CYS A 31 17.99 0.33 -1.81
C CYS A 31 18.31 1.69 -2.44
N SER A 32 17.45 2.67 -2.19
CA SER A 32 17.67 4.05 -2.61
C SER A 32 18.46 4.79 -1.53
N GLY A 33 19.64 5.31 -1.91
CA GLY A 33 20.60 5.95 -1.00
C GLY A 33 20.04 7.03 -0.06
N LYS A 34 18.86 7.60 -0.37
CA LYS A 34 18.21 8.63 0.46
C LYS A 34 17.64 8.10 1.77
N MET A 35 17.21 6.84 1.84
CA MET A 35 16.51 6.29 3.02
C MET A 35 17.23 5.10 3.65
N GLY A 36 18.22 4.55 2.94
CA GLY A 36 19.08 3.50 3.43
C GLY A 36 20.27 3.26 2.51
N TYR A 37 21.19 2.44 2.99
CA TYR A 37 22.42 2.08 2.32
C TYR A 37 22.67 0.58 2.45
N VAL A 38 23.44 0.04 1.51
CA VAL A 38 23.95 -1.33 1.61
C VAL A 38 25.24 -1.29 2.40
N GLU A 39 25.23 -1.93 3.56
CA GLU A 39 26.42 -2.19 4.36
C GLU A 39 27.03 -3.51 3.88
N THR A 40 28.28 -3.45 3.43
CA THR A 40 29.06 -4.64 3.06
C THR A 40 29.99 -4.99 4.20
N GLY A 41 30.09 -6.28 4.52
CA GLY A 41 30.91 -6.75 5.63
C GLY A 41 30.99 -8.27 5.61
N TYR A 42 32.15 -8.78 5.20
CA TYR A 42 32.45 -10.19 4.99
C TYR A 42 32.07 -11.06 6.20
N GLY A 43 31.03 -11.89 6.06
CA GLY A 43 30.69 -12.93 7.03
C GLY A 43 30.02 -12.47 8.33
N ALA A 44 29.19 -11.42 8.29
CA ALA A 44 28.37 -11.08 9.45
C ALA A 44 27.41 -12.22 9.79
N TYR A 45 27.35 -12.61 11.07
CA TYR A 45 26.51 -13.71 11.55
C TYR A 45 25.68 -13.29 12.76
N ARG A 46 24.43 -13.76 12.82
CA ARG A 46 23.61 -13.74 14.05
C ARG A 46 22.81 -15.02 14.14
N GLY A 47 23.18 -15.89 15.08
CA GLY A 47 22.70 -17.28 15.08
C GLY A 47 23.07 -17.95 13.77
N ASP A 48 22.08 -18.57 13.11
CA ASP A 48 22.27 -19.29 11.85
C ASP A 48 22.22 -18.37 10.60
N CYS A 49 21.96 -17.07 10.78
CA CYS A 49 21.88 -16.14 9.67
C CYS A 49 23.25 -15.55 9.36
N VAL A 50 23.92 -16.12 8.35
CA VAL A 50 25.16 -15.60 7.76
C VAL A 50 24.81 -14.76 6.53
N TYR A 51 25.35 -13.55 6.45
CA TYR A 51 25.13 -12.65 5.31
C TYR A 51 26.39 -11.86 4.96
N GLN A 52 26.61 -11.62 3.67
CA GLN A 52 27.77 -10.86 3.17
C GLN A 52 27.51 -9.34 3.11
N SER A 53 26.24 -8.97 3.12
CA SER A 53 25.81 -7.58 3.06
C SER A 53 24.40 -7.45 3.63
N THR A 54 24.06 -6.25 4.08
CA THR A 54 22.76 -5.96 4.66
C THR A 54 22.32 -4.55 4.35
N ILE A 55 21.03 -4.37 4.11
CA ILE A 55 20.44 -3.06 3.88
C ILE A 55 20.09 -2.43 5.24
N ARG A 56 20.69 -1.29 5.54
CA ARG A 56 20.33 -0.47 6.70
C ARG A 56 19.61 0.79 6.28
N THR A 57 18.68 1.24 7.10
CA THR A 57 18.19 2.61 6.98
C THR A 57 19.20 3.59 7.58
N ILE A 58 19.24 4.82 7.08
CA ILE A 58 20.04 5.90 7.66
C ILE A 58 19.70 6.17 9.14
N SER A 59 18.49 5.82 9.57
CA SER A 59 18.04 5.94 10.96
C SER A 59 18.18 4.62 11.73
N CYS A 60 19.12 3.74 11.37
CA CYS A 60 19.34 2.50 12.10
C CYS A 60 19.78 2.80 13.54
N MET A 61 19.16 2.17 14.53
CA MET A 61 19.57 2.35 15.93
C MET A 61 20.88 1.62 16.27
N LEU A 62 21.40 0.80 15.35
CA LEU A 62 22.56 -0.10 15.46
C LEU A 62 22.47 -1.13 16.58
N LEU A 63 22.22 -0.72 17.82
CA LEU A 63 21.95 -1.59 18.95
C LEU A 63 20.46 -1.88 19.06
N THR A 64 20.12 -3.12 19.38
CA THR A 64 18.75 -3.60 19.57
C THR A 64 18.74 -4.60 20.73
N ASP A 65 17.59 -4.78 21.36
CA ASP A 65 17.44 -5.80 22.41
C ASP A 65 17.88 -7.17 21.86
N ARG A 66 18.56 -7.99 22.67
CA ARG A 66 19.06 -9.32 22.28
C ARG A 66 18.00 -10.23 21.65
N TRP A 67 16.75 -10.08 22.07
CA TRP A 67 15.60 -10.86 21.56
C TRP A 67 15.11 -10.39 20.19
N LYS A 68 15.54 -9.22 19.72
CA LYS A 68 15.08 -8.62 18.47
C LYS A 68 16.21 -8.61 17.45
N PRO A 69 16.06 -9.30 16.29
CA PRO A 69 17.09 -9.32 15.26
C PRO A 69 17.35 -7.93 14.65
N ARG A 70 16.31 -7.07 14.63
CA ARG A 70 16.32 -5.79 13.92
C ARG A 70 15.71 -4.68 14.77
N CYS A 71 16.27 -3.49 14.63
CA CYS A 71 15.66 -2.28 15.15
C CYS A 71 14.34 -1.96 14.41
N LYS A 72 13.44 -1.20 15.06
CA LYS A 72 12.14 -0.79 14.50
C LYS A 72 12.27 -0.10 13.14
N ASN A 73 13.30 0.73 12.96
CA ASN A 73 13.50 1.50 11.74
C ASN A 73 13.88 0.59 10.55
N CYS A 74 14.76 -0.40 10.76
CA CYS A 74 15.09 -1.38 9.73
C CYS A 74 13.88 -2.27 9.36
N ILE A 75 13.02 -2.62 10.33
CA ILE A 75 11.78 -3.37 10.08
C ILE A 75 10.83 -2.58 9.18
N ILE A 76 10.62 -1.30 9.48
CA ILE A 76 9.76 -0.42 8.67
C ILE A 76 10.35 -0.27 7.27
N TYR A 77 11.66 -0.02 7.18
CA TYR A 77 12.33 0.16 5.90
C TYR A 77 12.24 -1.09 5.00
N ARG A 78 12.37 -2.29 5.57
CA ARG A 78 12.16 -3.56 4.85
C ARG A 78 10.77 -3.63 4.21
N LYS A 79 9.73 -3.24 4.94
CA LYS A 79 8.35 -3.20 4.41
C LYS A 79 8.24 -2.24 3.23
N THR A 80 8.88 -1.08 3.33
CA THR A 80 8.91 -0.10 2.24
C THR A 80 9.60 -0.64 1.00
N ILE A 81 10.77 -1.27 1.14
CA ILE A 81 11.49 -1.85 0.01
C ILE A 81 10.72 -3.01 -0.62
N LYS A 82 10.12 -3.91 0.17
CA LYS A 82 9.26 -4.99 -0.37
C LYS A 82 8.05 -4.45 -1.14
N LYS A 83 7.47 -3.33 -0.69
CA LYS A 83 6.40 -2.66 -1.42
C LYS A 83 6.90 -2.06 -2.75
N GLN A 84 8.12 -1.52 -2.79
CA GLN A 84 8.75 -1.08 -4.02
C GLN A 84 9.02 -2.26 -4.96
N GLU A 85 9.55 -3.37 -4.46
CA GLU A 85 9.78 -4.59 -5.24
C GLU A 85 8.50 -5.07 -5.91
N SER A 86 7.40 -5.16 -5.16
CA SER A 86 6.09 -5.53 -5.70
C SER A 86 5.66 -4.58 -6.81
N ARG A 87 5.81 -3.26 -6.62
CA ARG A 87 5.50 -2.26 -7.66
C ARG A 87 6.35 -2.43 -8.90
N GLU A 88 7.64 -2.74 -8.76
CA GLU A 88 8.54 -2.95 -9.90
C GLU A 88 8.25 -4.26 -10.64
N LYS A 89 7.91 -5.35 -9.92
CA LYS A 89 7.42 -6.59 -10.53
C LYS A 89 6.15 -6.37 -11.36
N HIS A 90 5.27 -5.47 -10.92
CA HIS A 90 4.09 -5.07 -11.68
C HIS A 90 4.37 -4.05 -12.81
N LYS A 91 5.58 -3.49 -12.90
CA LYS A 91 6.02 -2.54 -13.94
C LYS A 91 6.81 -3.18 -15.10
N SER A 92 6.68 -4.49 -15.31
CA SER A 92 7.27 -5.21 -16.46
C SER A 92 7.15 -4.42 -17.80
N PRO A 93 8.11 -4.55 -18.73
CA PRO A 93 8.36 -3.61 -19.84
C PRO A 93 7.21 -3.44 -20.84
N ALA A 94 6.19 -4.30 -20.80
CA ALA A 94 4.95 -4.17 -21.57
C ALA A 94 4.03 -3.01 -21.09
N SER A 95 4.46 -2.23 -20.10
CA SER A 95 3.61 -1.21 -19.43
C SER A 95 3.94 0.25 -19.80
N SER A 96 4.87 0.53 -20.73
CA SER A 96 5.20 1.92 -21.09
C SER A 96 4.25 2.56 -22.11
N LYS A 97 3.39 1.78 -22.77
CA LYS A 97 2.32 2.33 -23.63
C LYS A 97 0.98 2.25 -22.92
N ASN A 98 0.50 3.39 -22.41
CA ASN A 98 -0.90 3.52 -22.02
C ASN A 98 -1.76 3.58 -23.30
N TRP A 99 -2.32 2.43 -23.69
CA TRP A 99 -3.13 2.31 -24.88
C TRP A 99 -4.49 3.00 -24.76
N LEU A 100 -4.94 3.33 -23.55
CA LEU A 100 -6.19 4.03 -23.29
C LEU A 100 -6.14 5.49 -23.76
N THR A 101 -4.96 6.12 -23.69
CA THR A 101 -4.75 7.52 -24.09
C THR A 101 -3.99 7.66 -25.40
N SER A 102 -3.70 6.55 -26.07
CA SER A 102 -2.92 6.55 -27.30
C SER A 102 -3.72 7.14 -28.47
N ARG A 103 -3.15 8.14 -29.16
CA ARG A 103 -3.67 8.67 -30.43
C ARG A 103 -3.43 7.73 -31.62
N LYS A 104 -2.65 6.66 -31.43
CA LYS A 104 -2.38 5.67 -32.48
C LYS A 104 -3.67 4.88 -32.75
N GLY A 105 -4.22 5.03 -33.96
CA GLY A 105 -5.41 4.31 -34.40
C GLY A 105 -5.21 2.79 -34.42
N ASN A 106 -6.28 2.03 -34.15
CA ASN A 106 -6.24 0.57 -33.98
C ASN A 106 -5.69 -0.18 -35.22
N SER A 107 -5.94 0.35 -36.43
CA SER A 107 -5.44 -0.23 -37.68
C SER A 107 -3.92 -0.19 -37.82
N ARG A 108 -3.24 0.66 -37.05
CA ARG A 108 -1.78 0.82 -37.06
C ARG A 108 -1.09 0.02 -35.95
N LEU A 109 -1.84 -0.76 -35.16
CA LEU A 109 -1.30 -1.58 -34.08
C LEU A 109 -0.84 -2.93 -34.63
N THR A 110 0.34 -3.38 -34.17
CA THR A 110 0.76 -4.77 -34.38
C THR A 110 -0.07 -5.71 -33.50
N ASP A 111 -0.05 -7.01 -33.77
CA ASP A 111 -0.87 -7.96 -33.00
C ASP A 111 -0.45 -8.05 -31.53
N CYS A 112 0.85 -7.93 -31.24
CA CYS A 112 1.34 -7.79 -29.86
C CYS A 112 0.80 -6.53 -29.18
N GLU A 113 0.79 -5.38 -29.89
CA GLU A 113 0.25 -4.12 -29.36
C GLU A 113 -1.27 -4.20 -29.14
N LYS A 114 -2.01 -4.90 -30.03
CA LYS A 114 -3.44 -5.17 -29.84
C LYS A 114 -3.68 -6.03 -28.60
N PHE A 115 -2.89 -7.08 -28.41
CA PHE A 115 -3.00 -7.97 -27.24
C PHE A 115 -2.78 -7.19 -25.94
N GLU A 116 -1.76 -6.34 -25.88
CA GLU A 116 -1.51 -5.46 -24.74
C GLU A 116 -2.66 -4.46 -24.51
N LYS A 117 -3.18 -3.85 -25.57
CA LYS A 117 -4.33 -2.93 -25.49
C LYS A 117 -5.57 -3.63 -24.95
N ILE A 118 -5.88 -4.84 -25.42
CA ILE A 118 -7.01 -5.64 -24.93
C ILE A 118 -6.81 -5.98 -23.44
N LYS A 119 -5.60 -6.38 -23.04
CA LYS A 119 -5.28 -6.67 -21.64
C LYS A 119 -5.49 -5.44 -20.76
N GLN A 120 -5.03 -4.26 -21.20
CA GLN A 120 -5.26 -3.00 -20.47
C GLN A 120 -6.74 -2.64 -20.38
N LEU A 121 -7.50 -2.78 -21.46
CA LEU A 121 -8.95 -2.52 -21.48
C LEU A 121 -9.71 -3.46 -20.53
N LYS A 122 -9.36 -4.75 -20.49
CA LYS A 122 -9.98 -5.72 -19.55
C LYS A 122 -9.73 -5.32 -18.10
N ASN A 123 -8.49 -4.97 -17.75
CA ASN A 123 -8.15 -4.54 -16.40
C ASN A 123 -8.90 -3.25 -16.04
N TYR A 124 -8.92 -2.27 -16.94
CA TYR A 124 -9.64 -1.00 -16.72
C TYR A 124 -11.15 -1.21 -16.53
N SER A 125 -11.77 -2.12 -17.30
CA SER A 125 -13.19 -2.50 -17.13
C SER A 125 -13.43 -3.11 -15.75
N SER A 126 -12.58 -4.04 -15.32
CA SER A 126 -12.69 -4.68 -14.00
C SER A 126 -12.52 -3.68 -12.85
N ASP A 127 -11.64 -2.69 -13.01
CA ASP A 127 -11.45 -1.63 -12.02
C ASP A 127 -12.68 -0.71 -11.95
N LEU A 128 -13.26 -0.35 -13.09
CA LEU A 128 -14.50 0.43 -13.13
C LEU A 128 -15.68 -0.33 -12.50
N GLU A 129 -15.83 -1.62 -12.79
CA GLU A 129 -16.86 -2.46 -12.17
C GLU A 129 -16.71 -2.49 -10.65
N SER A 130 -15.48 -2.63 -10.16
CA SER A 130 -15.16 -2.60 -8.73
C SER A 130 -15.50 -1.26 -8.08
N GLN A 131 -15.19 -0.15 -8.76
CA GLN A 131 -15.54 1.21 -8.30
C GLN A 131 -17.06 1.43 -8.27
N VAL A 132 -17.78 0.98 -9.31
CA VAL A 132 -19.25 1.02 -9.35
C VAL A 132 -19.84 0.20 -8.22
N ALA A 133 -19.33 -1.00 -7.95
CA ALA A 133 -19.80 -1.83 -6.84
C ALA A 133 -19.56 -1.14 -5.48
N ALA A 134 -18.39 -0.53 -5.30
CA ALA A 134 -18.07 0.23 -4.09
C ALA A 134 -18.98 1.45 -3.91
N LEU A 135 -19.24 2.21 -4.99
CA LEU A 135 -20.16 3.34 -4.97
C LEU A 135 -21.59 2.91 -4.68
N LYS A 136 -22.09 1.84 -5.33
CA LYS A 136 -23.40 1.25 -5.01
C LYS A 136 -23.52 0.88 -3.54
N LYS A 137 -22.46 0.32 -2.94
CA LYS A 137 -22.44 -0.01 -1.51
C LYS A 137 -22.47 1.25 -0.64
N LYS A 138 -21.75 2.31 -1.01
CA LYS A 138 -21.78 3.61 -0.31
C LYS A 138 -23.15 4.27 -0.39
N VAL A 139 -23.78 4.30 -1.57
CA VAL A 139 -25.13 4.83 -1.76
C VAL A 139 -26.14 4.05 -0.93
N LYS A 140 -26.12 2.70 -0.97
CA LYS A 140 -26.99 1.87 -0.11
C LYS A 140 -26.76 2.13 1.38
N LYS A 141 -25.52 2.38 1.79
CA LYS A 141 -25.20 2.70 3.19
C LYS A 141 -25.77 4.07 3.57
N SER A 142 -25.57 5.09 2.74
CA SER A 142 -26.11 6.43 2.94
C SER A 142 -27.65 6.43 2.95
N ILE A 143 -28.32 5.67 2.07
CA ILE A 143 -29.78 5.48 2.16
C ILE A 143 -30.20 4.82 3.49
N ARG A 144 -29.37 3.96 4.09
CA ARG A 144 -29.70 3.34 5.39
C ARG A 144 -29.41 4.24 6.59
N THR A 145 -28.39 5.10 6.50
CA THR A 145 -27.98 5.99 7.60
C THR A 145 -28.67 7.35 7.55
N ASP A 146 -28.91 7.87 6.34
CA ASP A 146 -29.47 9.19 6.06
C ASP A 146 -30.87 9.11 5.42
N GLY A 147 -31.38 7.90 5.19
CA GLY A 147 -32.74 7.66 4.71
C GLY A 147 -33.75 8.07 5.75
N ILE A 148 -34.16 9.34 5.64
CA ILE A 148 -35.51 9.87 5.79
C ILE A 148 -36.44 8.88 6.51
N LEU A 149 -36.65 9.13 7.80
CA LEU A 149 -37.88 8.76 8.49
C LEU A 149 -39.05 9.45 7.76
N ILE A 150 -39.52 8.88 6.66
CA ILE A 150 -40.90 9.13 6.25
C ILE A 150 -41.73 8.33 7.24
N SER A 151 -42.05 8.96 8.36
CA SER A 151 -43.03 8.47 9.31
C SER A 151 -44.29 8.15 8.51
N GLU A 152 -44.65 6.88 8.42
CA GLU A 152 -45.79 6.35 7.67
C GLU A 152 -47.16 6.87 8.14
N ASN A 153 -47.22 7.75 9.16
CA ASN A 153 -48.49 8.09 9.79
C ASN A 153 -49.04 9.51 9.60
N ASN A 154 -48.39 10.43 8.87
CA ASN A 154 -48.98 11.77 8.64
C ASN A 154 -48.80 12.37 7.21
N SER A 155 -47.91 11.84 6.36
CA SER A 155 -47.64 12.48 5.05
C SER A 155 -48.58 12.07 3.91
N THR A 156 -49.30 10.95 4.05
CA THR A 156 -50.21 10.45 3.00
C THR A 156 -51.53 11.22 2.95
N LYS A 157 -52.05 11.70 4.07
CA LYS A 157 -53.29 12.50 4.09
C LYS A 157 -53.09 13.88 3.47
N ASP A 158 -51.98 14.55 3.76
CA ASP A 158 -51.71 15.89 3.23
C ASP A 158 -51.37 15.85 1.73
N MET A 159 -50.67 14.81 1.28
CA MET A 159 -50.35 14.63 -0.14
C MET A 159 -51.57 14.19 -0.97
N VAL A 160 -52.47 13.39 -0.40
CA VAL A 160 -53.77 13.06 -1.02
C VAL A 160 -54.67 14.29 -1.06
N ASN A 161 -54.75 15.09 0.00
CA ASN A 161 -55.53 16.33 -0.01
C ASN A 161 -55.00 17.35 -1.03
N LEU A 162 -53.67 17.47 -1.19
CA LEU A 162 -53.08 18.35 -2.19
C LEU A 162 -53.38 17.90 -3.64
N MET A 163 -53.37 16.60 -3.91
CA MET A 163 -53.71 16.05 -5.23
C MET A 163 -55.21 16.17 -5.53
N THR A 164 -56.07 15.98 -4.53
CA THR A 164 -57.53 16.12 -4.70
C THR A 164 -57.97 17.59 -4.86
N SER A 165 -57.20 18.55 -4.33
CA SER A 165 -57.45 19.99 -4.56
C SER A 165 -57.01 20.48 -5.95
N CYS A 166 -56.09 19.77 -6.62
CA CYS A 166 -55.67 20.11 -7.97
C CYS A 166 -56.59 19.54 -9.07
N GLU A 167 -57.40 18.51 -8.76
CA GLU A 167 -58.37 17.94 -9.70
C GLU A 167 -59.69 18.72 -9.78
N ASN A 168 -59.96 19.64 -8.85
CA ASN A 168 -61.19 20.48 -8.85
C ASN A 168 -60.97 21.92 -9.38
N ILE A 169 -59.84 22.20 -10.02
CA ILE A 169 -59.55 23.51 -10.64
C ILE A 169 -59.65 23.45 -12.18
N VAL A 170 -59.91 22.26 -12.74
CA VAL A 170 -60.16 22.05 -14.17
C VAL A 170 -61.55 21.44 -14.35
N ASP A 171 -62.58 22.21 -13.99
CA ASP A 171 -63.92 22.19 -14.60
C ASP A 171 -64.58 23.57 -14.40
#